data_AF-A0AA88IGP4-F1
#
_entry.id   AF-A0AA88IGP4-F1
#
_cell.length_a   1.000
_cell.length_b   1.000
_cell.length_c   1.000
_cell.angle_alpha   90.00
_cell.angle_beta   90.00
_cell.angle_gamma   90.00
#
_symmetry.space_group_name_H-M   'P 1'
#
loop_
_entity.id
_entity.type
_entity.pdbx_description
1 polymer ?
#
loop_
_entity_poly.entity_id
_entity_poly.type
_entity_poly.pdbx_seq_one_letter_code
_entity_poly.pdbx_strand_id
1 'polypeptide(L)'
;MIINPVVKPGHSHPPLPTRLKLDRKDIDKEDEIKREYTPYFASIGCLAANSVSEPRSNGDFTIYLCPPCHKSFVIEQVTETEVSWKLSALKGPSSSGSDLLPTRVVKTILPAIVTPLT
;
A
#
# COMPACT_ATOMS: atom_id res chain seq x y z
N MET A 1 21.48 26.90 16.02
CA MET A 1 20.42 26.36 15.14
C MET A 1 20.29 24.89 15.49
N ILE A 2 19.24 24.52 16.22
CA ILE A 2 19.06 23.14 16.73
C ILE A 2 18.08 22.46 15.79
N ILE A 3 18.55 21.46 15.05
CA ILE A 3 17.71 20.63 14.18
C ILE A 3 17.05 19.60 15.09
N ASN A 4 15.79 19.80 15.45
CA ASN A 4 15.02 18.77 16.12
C ASN A 4 14.75 17.64 15.12
N PRO A 5 15.02 16.36 15.46
CA PRO A 5 14.65 15.25 14.60
C PRO A 5 13.12 15.15 14.53
N VAL A 6 12.56 15.42 13.35
CA VAL A 6 11.12 15.38 13.04
C VAL A 6 10.57 13.94 13.02
N VAL A 7 11.44 12.94 13.08
CA VAL A 7 11.03 11.53 13.12
C VAL A 7 11.10 11.04 14.56
N LYS A 8 9.96 11.01 15.25
CA LYS A 8 9.81 10.14 16.42
C LYS A 8 10.00 8.70 15.92
N PRO A 9 10.82 7.84 16.58
CA PRO A 9 10.89 6.42 16.25
C PRO A 9 9.60 5.74 16.71
N GLY A 10 8.52 5.99 15.96
CA GLY A 10 7.16 5.55 16.25
C GLY A 10 6.74 4.35 15.42
N HIS A 11 7.68 3.55 14.94
CA HIS A 11 7.39 2.29 14.30
C HIS A 11 8.08 1.20 15.12
N SER A 12 7.28 0.49 15.92
CA SER A 12 7.64 -0.87 16.29
C SER A 12 8.03 -1.57 15.01
N HIS A 13 9.28 -2.03 14.89
CA HIS A 13 9.66 -2.88 13.78
C HIS A 13 8.61 -3.99 13.67
N PRO A 14 8.08 -4.27 12.46
CA PRO A 14 7.18 -5.40 12.31
C PRO A 14 7.88 -6.61 12.94
N PRO A 15 7.17 -7.38 13.79
CA PRO A 15 7.80 -8.48 14.50
C PRO A 15 8.43 -9.40 13.47
N LEU A 16 9.68 -9.80 13.73
CA LEU A 16 10.33 -10.80 12.90
C LEU A 16 9.42 -12.03 12.84
N PRO A 17 9.25 -12.64 11.66
CA PRO A 17 8.47 -13.86 11.56
C PRO A 17 9.04 -14.90 12.52
N THR A 18 8.19 -15.44 13.39
CA THR A 18 8.56 -16.43 14.40
C THR A 18 8.67 -17.84 13.83
N ARG A 19 8.26 -18.02 12.57
CA ARG A 19 8.36 -19.27 11.82
C ARG A 19 8.64 -18.98 10.35
N LEU A 20 9.61 -19.71 9.79
CA LEU A 20 9.89 -19.74 8.36
C LEU A 20 9.73 -21.18 7.87
N LYS A 21 8.93 -21.37 6.82
CA LYS A 21 8.80 -22.66 6.15
C LYS A 21 9.52 -22.61 4.81
N LEU A 22 10.62 -23.32 4.70
CA LEU A 22 11.44 -23.39 3.49
C LEU A 22 11.45 -24.85 3.02
N ASP A 23 10.96 -25.08 1.81
CA ASP A 23 10.70 -26.42 1.26
C ASP A 23 9.81 -27.29 2.18
N ARG A 24 10.43 -28.26 2.88
CA ARG A 24 9.81 -29.19 3.84
C ARG A 24 10.33 -29.03 5.27
N LYS A 25 11.12 -27.98 5.52
CA LYS A 25 11.72 -27.70 6.82
C LYS A 25 11.00 -26.52 7.47
N ASP A 26 10.45 -26.78 8.64
CA ASP A 26 9.94 -25.73 9.52
C ASP A 26 11.09 -25.24 10.40
N ILE A 27 11.34 -23.93 10.37
CA ILE A 27 12.39 -23.25 11.13
C ILE A 27 11.72 -22.31 12.11
N ASP A 28 11.98 -22.52 13.40
CA ASP A 28 11.33 -21.80 14.52
C ASP A 28 12.33 -21.08 15.44
N LYS A 29 13.64 -21.29 15.25
CA LYS A 29 14.70 -20.62 16.01
C LYS A 29 15.09 -19.30 15.36
N GLU A 30 15.10 -18.22 16.14
CA GLU A 30 15.34 -16.86 15.67
C GLU A 30 16.66 -16.69 14.91
N ASP A 31 17.75 -17.27 15.40
CA ASP A 31 19.08 -17.17 14.75
C ASP A 31 19.12 -17.92 13.42
N GLU A 32 18.39 -19.04 13.32
CA GLU A 32 18.26 -19.77 12.07
C GLU A 32 17.38 -19.00 11.08
N ILE A 33 16.28 -18.41 11.54
CA ILE A 33 15.42 -17.56 10.71
C ILE A 33 16.24 -16.39 10.14
N LYS A 34 16.99 -15.66 10.96
CA LYS A 34 17.84 -14.54 10.51
C LYS A 34 18.85 -14.97 9.44
N ARG A 35 19.46 -16.14 9.60
CA ARG A 35 20.45 -16.67 8.66
C ARG A 35 19.83 -17.08 7.33
N GLU A 36 18.68 -17.77 7.36
CA GLU A 36 18.03 -18.30 6.16
C GLU A 36 17.14 -17.27 5.44
N TYR A 37 16.75 -16.18 6.10
CA TYR A 37 15.88 -15.15 5.54
C TYR A 37 16.50 -14.44 4.32
N THR A 38 17.75 -14.00 4.43
CA THR A 38 18.42 -13.27 3.34
C THR A 38 18.63 -14.16 2.09
N PRO A 39 19.15 -15.39 2.20
CA PRO A 39 19.24 -16.31 1.06
C PRO A 39 17.87 -16.65 0.44
N TYR A 40 16.83 -16.84 1.26
CA TYR A 40 15.47 -17.08 0.76
C TYR A 40 15.00 -15.95 -0.14
N PHE A 41 15.07 -14.69 0.31
CA PHE A 41 14.64 -13.55 -0.50
C PHE A 41 15.53 -13.31 -1.72
N ALA A 42 16.83 -13.60 -1.64
CA ALA A 42 17.71 -13.53 -2.81
C ALA A 42 17.34 -14.56 -3.88
N SER A 43 16.80 -15.72 -3.48
CA SER A 43 16.45 -16.83 -4.38
C SER A 43 14.99 -16.82 -4.86
N ILE A 44 14.10 -16.05 -4.24
CA ILE A 44 12.65 -16.12 -4.50
C ILE A 44 12.30 -15.82 -5.96
N GLY A 45 13.02 -14.90 -6.61
CA GLY A 45 12.83 -14.57 -8.02
C GLY A 45 13.17 -15.74 -8.95
N CYS A 46 14.31 -16.41 -8.69
CA CYS A 46 14.72 -17.59 -9.45
C CYS A 46 13.77 -18.77 -9.22
N LEU A 47 13.36 -19.01 -7.97
CA LEU A 47 12.40 -20.07 -7.62
C LEU A 47 11.04 -19.83 -8.30
N ALA A 48 10.55 -18.60 -8.27
CA ALA A 48 9.31 -18.22 -8.94
C ALA A 48 9.43 -18.39 -10.46
N ALA A 49 10.52 -17.93 -11.08
CA ALA A 49 10.77 -18.07 -12.51
C ALA A 49 10.83 -19.55 -12.94
N ASN A 50 11.51 -20.40 -12.17
CA ASN A 50 11.63 -21.83 -12.46
C ASN A 50 10.30 -22.60 -12.24
N SER A 51 9.37 -22.06 -11.44
CA SER A 51 8.04 -22.63 -11.26
C SER A 51 7.10 -22.33 -12.43
N VAL A 52 7.41 -21.30 -13.23
CA VAL A 52 6.74 -21.06 -14.49
C VAL A 52 7.23 -22.14 -15.45
N SER A 53 6.38 -23.13 -15.71
CA SER A 53 6.63 -24.16 -16.72
C SER A 53 7.10 -23.48 -18.01
N GLU A 54 8.21 -23.99 -18.58
CA GLU A 54 8.75 -23.49 -19.84
C GLU A 54 7.60 -23.29 -20.84
N PRO A 55 7.55 -22.15 -21.54
CA PRO A 55 6.60 -22.01 -22.63
C PRO A 55 6.85 -23.19 -23.56
N ARG A 56 5.84 -24.06 -23.68
CA ARG A 56 5.86 -25.14 -24.67
C ARG A 56 6.31 -24.50 -25.98
N SER A 57 7.20 -25.12 -26.73
CA SER A 57 7.92 -24.52 -27.87
C SER A 57 7.04 -23.85 -28.95
N ASN A 58 5.72 -23.96 -28.87
CA ASN A 58 4.72 -23.31 -29.73
C ASN A 58 3.66 -22.48 -28.95
N GLY A 59 3.89 -22.15 -27.68
CA GLY A 59 2.95 -21.43 -26.82
C GLY A 59 3.13 -19.93 -26.92
N ASP A 60 2.06 -19.22 -27.30
CA ASP A 60 2.00 -17.75 -27.28
C ASP A 60 2.03 -17.23 -25.83
N PHE A 61 2.70 -16.09 -25.59
CA PHE A 61 2.81 -15.48 -24.25
C PHE A 61 1.45 -15.13 -23.64
N THR A 62 0.42 -15.05 -24.48
CA THR A 62 -0.98 -14.88 -24.10
C THR A 62 -1.48 -15.95 -23.13
N ILE A 63 -0.88 -17.15 -23.07
CA ILE A 63 -1.23 -18.18 -22.08
C ILE A 63 -0.91 -17.77 -20.63
N TYR A 64 0.00 -16.81 -20.45
CA TYR A 64 0.37 -16.26 -19.15
C TYR A 64 -0.39 -14.97 -18.83
N LEU A 65 -1.12 -14.41 -19.80
CA LEU A 65 -1.99 -13.28 -19.56
C LEU A 65 -3.28 -13.77 -18.91
N CYS A 66 -3.62 -13.21 -17.76
CA CYS A 66 -4.97 -13.37 -17.21
C CYS A 66 -5.99 -12.82 -18.23
N PRO A 67 -7.24 -13.32 -18.22
CA PRO A 67 -8.31 -12.76 -19.04
C PRO A 67 -8.34 -11.23 -18.92
N PRO A 68 -8.59 -10.50 -20.03
CA PRO A 68 -8.63 -9.04 -20.01
C PRO A 68 -9.56 -8.56 -18.89
N CYS A 69 -8.99 -7.90 -17.88
CA CYS A 69 -9.80 -7.30 -16.84
C CYS A 69 -10.50 -6.09 -17.45
N HIS A 70 -11.83 -6.17 -17.62
CA HIS A 70 -12.63 -5.05 -18.13
C HIS A 70 -12.56 -3.79 -17.26
N LYS A 71 -12.01 -3.89 -16.04
CA LYS A 71 -11.83 -2.78 -15.09
C LYS A 71 -10.51 -2.93 -14.32
N SER A 72 -9.38 -2.64 -14.96
CA SER A 72 -8.07 -2.64 -14.29
C SER A 72 -7.86 -1.41 -13.40
N PHE A 73 -8.56 -0.29 -13.65
CA PHE A 73 -8.64 0.88 -12.78
C PHE A 73 -9.83 1.73 -13.23
N VAL A 74 -10.85 1.92 -12.39
CA VAL A 74 -11.88 2.93 -12.63
C VAL A 74 -11.53 4.09 -11.70
N ILE A 75 -11.02 5.19 -12.25
CA ILE A 75 -11.05 6.46 -11.54
C ILE A 75 -12.50 6.91 -11.62
N GLU A 76 -13.31 6.47 -10.66
CA GLU A 76 -14.66 6.99 -10.53
C GLU A 76 -14.55 8.49 -10.25
N GLN A 77 -15.24 9.29 -11.07
CA GLN A 77 -15.28 10.72 -10.86
C GLN A 77 -15.95 11.00 -9.52
N VAL A 78 -15.22 11.63 -8.61
CA VAL A 78 -15.78 12.10 -7.35
C VAL A 78 -16.75 13.22 -7.67
N THR A 79 -18.03 13.04 -7.32
CA THR A 79 -19.06 14.05 -7.57
C THR A 79 -19.01 15.17 -6.52
N GLU A 80 -19.46 16.37 -6.89
CA GLU A 80 -19.58 17.50 -5.95
C GLU A 80 -20.45 17.13 -4.72
N THR A 81 -21.50 16.33 -4.94
CA THR A 81 -22.38 15.82 -3.89
C THR A 81 -21.64 14.94 -2.90
N GLU A 82 -20.75 14.08 -3.37
CA GLU A 82 -19.96 13.20 -2.52
C GLU A 82 -18.95 13.98 -1.67
N VAL A 83 -18.25 14.95 -2.27
CA VAL A 83 -17.33 15.84 -1.54
C VAL A 83 -18.09 16.63 -0.47
N SER A 84 -19.25 17.19 -0.83
CA SER A 84 -20.11 17.95 0.08
C SER A 84 -20.61 17.10 1.24
N TRP A 85 -21.05 15.87 0.97
CA TRP A 85 -21.47 14.92 2.00
C TRP A 85 -20.33 14.63 2.99
N LYS A 86 -19.14 14.27 2.48
CA LYS A 86 -17.98 13.94 3.32
C LYS A 86 -17.55 15.13 4.19
N LEU A 87 -17.58 16.35 3.65
CA LEU A 87 -17.20 17.55 4.39
C LEU A 87 -18.24 17.95 5.45
N SER A 88 -19.53 17.71 5.21
CA SER A 88 -20.57 17.91 6.22
C SER A 88 -20.38 17.02 7.44
N ALA A 89 -19.91 15.79 7.23
CA ALA A 89 -19.62 14.80 8.28
C ALA A 89 -18.36 15.08 9.12
N LEU A 90 -17.55 16.10 8.76
CA LEU A 90 -16.39 16.48 9.58
C LEU A 90 -16.81 16.96 10.97
N LYS A 91 -16.01 16.57 11.98
CA LYS A 91 -16.15 16.97 13.40
C LYS A 91 -16.25 18.49 13.54
N GLY A 92 -16.79 18.94 14.69
CA GLY A 92 -17.18 20.32 14.97
C GLY A 92 -16.21 21.44 14.51
N PRO A 93 -16.69 22.68 14.42
CA PRO A 93 -16.04 23.78 13.69
C PRO A 93 -14.61 24.14 14.14
N SER A 94 -14.25 23.79 15.38
CA SER A 94 -12.93 24.01 15.99
C SER A 94 -11.98 22.81 15.91
N SER A 95 -12.44 21.66 15.43
CA SER A 95 -11.59 20.48 15.22
C SER A 95 -10.56 20.78 14.14
N SER A 96 -9.33 20.31 14.32
CA SER A 96 -8.26 20.39 13.32
C SER A 96 -7.37 19.15 13.38
N GLY A 97 -6.73 18.84 12.25
CA GLY A 97 -5.75 17.76 12.15
C GLY A 97 -4.35 18.24 12.55
N SER A 98 -3.33 17.48 12.15
CA SER A 98 -1.91 17.86 12.35
C SER A 98 -1.49 19.11 11.58
N ASP A 99 -2.29 19.52 10.58
CA ASP A 99 -2.13 20.72 9.78
C ASP A 99 -2.65 21.99 10.48
N LEU A 100 -3.30 21.84 11.63
CA LEU A 100 -3.93 22.93 12.40
C LEU A 100 -4.99 23.71 11.60
N LEU A 101 -5.52 23.15 10.51
CA LEU A 101 -6.58 23.77 9.73
C LEU A 101 -7.94 23.47 10.37
N PRO A 102 -8.68 24.48 10.87
CA PRO A 102 -9.97 24.24 11.48
C PRO A 102 -11.00 23.78 10.46
N THR A 103 -11.86 22.82 10.82
CA THR A 103 -12.95 22.33 9.96
C THR A 103 -13.79 23.46 9.37
N ARG A 104 -14.02 24.54 10.13
CA ARG A 104 -14.78 25.72 9.62
C ARG A 104 -14.14 26.32 8.37
N VAL A 105 -12.82 26.39 8.29
CA VAL A 105 -12.10 26.99 7.17
C VAL A 105 -12.30 26.12 5.93
N VAL A 106 -12.13 24.80 6.08
CA VAL A 106 -12.37 23.82 5.00
C VAL A 106 -13.81 23.91 4.48
N LYS A 107 -14.79 24.04 5.38
CA LYS A 107 -16.20 24.24 5.02
C LYS A 107 -16.44 25.58 4.32
N THR A 108 -15.72 26.65 4.69
CA THR A 108 -15.82 27.97 4.03
C THR A 108 -15.28 27.94 2.60
N ILE A 109 -14.18 27.23 2.36
CA ILE A 109 -13.56 27.15 1.02
C ILE A 109 -14.14 26.00 0.17
N LEU A 110 -15.15 25.28 0.68
CA LEU A 110 -15.82 24.18 -0.02
C LEU A 110 -16.15 24.51 -1.50
N PRO A 111 -16.73 25.68 -1.84
CA PRO A 111 -17.03 25.99 -3.24
C PRO A 111 -15.81 25.96 -4.15
N ALA A 112 -14.63 26.35 -3.63
CA ALA A 112 -13.38 26.32 -4.39
C ALA A 112 -12.75 24.91 -4.46
N ILE A 113 -13.14 23.99 -3.57
CA ILE A 113 -12.66 22.59 -3.56
C ILE A 113 -13.52 21.71 -4.49
N VAL A 114 -14.84 21.92 -4.50
CA VAL A 114 -15.76 21.06 -5.25
C VAL A 114 -15.79 21.36 -6.75
N THR A 115 -15.52 22.61 -7.14
CA THR A 115 -15.54 22.99 -8.56
C THR A 115 -14.31 22.40 -9.27
N PRO A 116 -14.50 21.59 -10.33
CA PRO A 116 -13.39 21.08 -11.13
C PRO A 116 -12.55 22.22 -11.73
N LEU A 117 -11.23 22.05 -11.77
CA LEU A 117 -10.37 22.95 -12.52
C LEU A 117 -10.67 22.79 -14.01
N THR A 118 -11.17 23.86 -14.64
CA THR A 118 -11.39 23.97 -16.08
C THR A 118 -10.11 24.29 -16.83
#